data_AF-A0A7S4L1C5-F1
#
_entry.id   AF-A0A7S4L1C5-F1
#
_cell.length_a   1.000
_cell.length_b   1.000
_cell.length_c   1.000
_cell.angle_alpha   90.00
_cell.angle_beta   90.00
_cell.angle_gamma   90.00
#
_symmetry.space_group_name_H-M   'P 1'
#
loop_
_entity.id
_entity.type
_entity.pdbx_description
1 polymer ?
#
loop_
_entity_poly.entity_id
_entity_poly.type
_entity_poly.pdbx_seq_one_letter_code
_entity_poly.pdbx_strand_id
1 'polypeptide(L)'
;SDLNNQNKLLVGHPLSQLTLPMPASDQPSSSPSPTTDESPPSTPSPDETAKKKDEEVMITGKELTTSLAKANEDAWFRIGRVSEQMSEHTKALEAYENVLRHNPYNVKALTLVATLYRFSEHYSKAIEYFERILSMDDSNGEIWGALGNC
;
A
#
# COMPACT_ATOMS: atom_id res chain seq x y z
N SER A 1 26.26 -59.30 -22.33
CA SER A 1 25.10 -60.12 -21.97
C SER A 1 24.31 -59.33 -20.94
N ASP A 2 23.13 -58.76 -21.14
CA ASP A 2 22.17 -58.63 -22.24
C ASP A 2 21.36 -57.36 -21.89
N LEU A 3 21.13 -56.42 -22.81
CA LEU A 3 19.83 -56.20 -23.48
C LEU A 3 18.63 -56.31 -22.53
N ASN A 4 17.98 -55.18 -22.21
CA ASN A 4 16.79 -54.67 -22.92
C ASN A 4 15.61 -55.65 -22.90
N ASN A 5 14.41 -55.08 -22.73
CA ASN A 5 13.09 -55.71 -22.85
C ASN A 5 12.62 -56.39 -21.53
N GLN A 6 11.59 -55.87 -20.85
CA GLN A 6 10.24 -55.89 -21.42
C GLN A 6 9.43 -54.63 -21.14
N ASN A 7 9.13 -53.95 -22.24
CA ASN A 7 7.99 -53.07 -22.42
C ASN A 7 6.77 -53.94 -22.79
N LYS A 8 5.74 -53.97 -21.94
CA LYS A 8 4.42 -54.61 -22.16
C LYS A 8 3.60 -54.34 -20.88
N LEU A 9 2.42 -53.74 -20.83
CA LEU A 9 1.31 -53.65 -21.76
C LEU A 9 0.43 -52.45 -21.33
N LEU A 10 -0.08 -51.76 -22.35
CA LEU A 10 -1.44 -51.23 -22.53
C LEU A 10 -1.99 -50.21 -21.50
N VAL A 11 -2.14 -48.94 -21.89
CA VAL A 11 -3.25 -48.39 -22.72
C VAL A 11 -4.56 -48.38 -21.93
N GLY A 12 -5.08 -47.18 -21.64
CA GLY A 12 -6.44 -47.08 -21.12
C GLY A 12 -6.90 -45.70 -20.67
N HIS A 13 -7.09 -44.81 -21.65
CA HIS A 13 -8.14 -43.78 -21.71
C HIS A 13 -7.96 -42.38 -21.05
N PRO A 14 -8.28 -41.32 -21.82
CA PRO A 14 -8.05 -39.91 -21.49
C PRO A 14 -9.26 -39.20 -20.85
N LEU A 15 -8.99 -37.99 -20.35
CA LEU A 15 -9.87 -36.91 -19.88
C LEU A 15 -11.37 -37.06 -20.20
N SER A 16 -12.19 -37.21 -19.16
CA SER A 16 -13.62 -36.95 -19.22
C SER A 16 -13.91 -35.50 -18.86
N GLN A 17 -13.99 -34.67 -19.92
CA GLN A 17 -14.66 -33.37 -19.93
C GLN A 17 -16.13 -33.57 -19.53
N LEU A 18 -16.57 -32.97 -18.42
CA LEU A 18 -17.97 -32.95 -18.02
C LEU A 18 -18.62 -31.65 -18.52
N THR A 19 -19.00 -31.64 -19.79
CA THR A 19 -19.80 -30.57 -20.40
C THR A 19 -21.28 -30.95 -20.27
N LEU A 20 -22.05 -30.19 -19.49
CA LEU A 20 -23.50 -30.33 -19.40
C LEU A 20 -24.19 -29.37 -20.39
N PRO A 21 -25.22 -29.82 -21.13
CA PRO A 21 -25.89 -29.02 -22.15
C PRO A 21 -27.00 -28.11 -21.59
N MET A 22 -27.15 -26.95 -22.24
CA MET A 22 -28.27 -26.01 -22.08
C MET A 22 -29.61 -26.62 -22.52
N PRO A 23 -30.74 -26.21 -21.94
CA PRO A 23 -32.03 -26.26 -22.61
C PRO A 23 -32.33 -24.93 -23.30
N ALA A 24 -32.50 -24.98 -24.62
CA ALA A 24 -33.21 -23.96 -25.38
C ALA A 24 -34.72 -24.11 -25.13
N SER A 25 -35.42 -23.00 -24.93
CA SER A 25 -36.88 -22.94 -25.07
C SER A 25 -37.27 -21.59 -25.67
N ASP A 26 -37.65 -21.73 -26.93
CA ASP A 26 -38.39 -20.87 -27.82
C ASP A 26 -39.65 -20.27 -27.15
N GLN A 27 -39.92 -18.98 -27.35
CA GLN A 27 -41.26 -18.50 -27.71
C GLN A 27 -41.20 -17.11 -28.37
N PRO A 28 -42.13 -16.80 -29.30
CA PRO A 28 -41.91 -15.80 -30.34
C PRO A 28 -42.81 -14.56 -30.24
N SER A 29 -42.36 -13.50 -30.92
CA SER A 29 -43.14 -12.47 -31.62
C SER A 29 -44.14 -11.60 -30.86
N SER A 30 -43.89 -10.29 -30.87
CA SER A 30 -44.93 -9.29 -31.22
C SER A 30 -44.26 -8.01 -31.76
N SER A 31 -44.62 -7.71 -33.00
CA SER A 31 -44.14 -6.61 -33.86
C SER A 31 -44.77 -5.25 -33.49
N PRO A 32 -44.32 -4.14 -34.11
CA PRO A 32 -44.43 -2.77 -33.61
C PRO A 32 -45.67 -2.04 -34.13
N SER A 33 -45.97 -0.84 -33.59
CA SER A 33 -46.61 0.24 -34.35
C SER A 33 -46.57 1.60 -33.64
N PRO A 34 -46.74 2.70 -34.41
CA PRO A 34 -46.25 4.05 -34.11
C PRO A 34 -47.37 5.01 -33.70
N THR A 35 -47.01 6.24 -33.31
CA THR A 35 -47.67 7.56 -33.53
C THR A 35 -47.27 8.50 -32.38
N THR A 36 -46.33 9.42 -32.63
CA THR A 36 -46.58 10.85 -32.90
C THR A 36 -47.32 11.56 -31.78
N ASP A 37 -46.59 12.32 -30.97
CA ASP A 37 -47.05 13.66 -30.61
C ASP A 37 -45.88 14.64 -30.61
N GLU A 38 -46.17 15.76 -31.25
CA GLU A 38 -45.30 16.81 -31.72
C GLU A 38 -45.32 17.92 -30.67
N SER A 39 -44.16 18.29 -30.13
CA SER A 39 -43.95 19.63 -29.58
C SER A 39 -42.46 19.97 -29.59
N PRO A 40 -42.11 21.20 -30.02
CA PRO A 40 -40.79 21.52 -30.54
C PRO A 40 -39.70 21.51 -29.46
N PRO A 41 -38.46 21.14 -29.82
CA PRO A 41 -37.32 21.38 -28.95
C PRO A 41 -37.19 22.90 -28.78
N SER A 42 -37.40 23.37 -27.54
CA SER A 42 -36.93 24.67 -27.13
C SER A 42 -35.46 24.73 -27.45
N THR A 43 -35.09 25.57 -28.41
CA THR A 43 -33.72 25.92 -28.71
C THR A 43 -33.03 26.41 -27.43
N PRO A 44 -31.99 25.76 -26.90
CA PRO A 44 -31.01 26.51 -26.16
C PRO A 44 -30.19 27.28 -27.19
N SER A 45 -30.30 28.61 -27.17
CA SER A 45 -29.33 29.49 -27.80
C SER A 45 -27.91 29.05 -27.39
N PRO A 46 -26.93 29.07 -28.32
CA PRO A 46 -25.55 28.73 -28.03
C PRO A 46 -24.84 29.94 -27.42
N ASP A 47 -25.15 30.27 -26.16
CA ASP A 47 -24.44 31.32 -25.42
C ASP A 47 -24.50 31.06 -23.90
N GLU A 48 -23.98 29.90 -23.46
CA GLU A 48 -23.41 29.77 -22.09
C GLU A 48 -22.53 28.52 -21.92
N THR A 49 -21.84 28.08 -22.98
CA THR A 49 -20.54 27.42 -22.81
C THR A 49 -19.53 28.52 -22.49
N ALA A 50 -18.79 28.56 -21.39
CA ALA A 50 -18.52 27.54 -20.41
C ALA A 50 -18.09 28.22 -19.09
N LYS A 51 -18.89 28.06 -18.04
CA LYS A 51 -18.40 28.05 -16.65
C LYS A 51 -18.40 26.61 -16.12
N LYS A 52 -17.81 25.70 -16.88
CA LYS A 52 -17.12 24.54 -16.28
C LYS A 52 -15.78 25.13 -15.88
N LYS A 53 -15.63 25.65 -14.67
CA LYS A 53 -15.11 24.87 -13.56
C LYS A 53 -13.99 23.96 -14.07
N ASP A 54 -12.98 24.59 -14.66
CA ASP A 54 -11.59 24.25 -14.41
C ASP A 54 -11.37 24.37 -12.89
N GLU A 55 -11.97 23.44 -12.14
CA GLU A 55 -11.29 22.80 -11.03
C GLU A 55 -10.23 21.93 -11.72
N GLU A 56 -9.31 22.59 -12.43
CA GLU A 56 -7.99 22.10 -12.69
C GLU A 56 -7.57 21.64 -11.31
N VAL A 57 -7.50 20.31 -11.17
CA VAL A 57 -7.07 19.68 -9.94
C VAL A 57 -5.71 20.29 -9.71
N MET A 58 -5.66 21.34 -8.89
CA MET A 58 -4.47 21.80 -8.25
C MET A 58 -4.13 20.62 -7.35
N ILE A 59 -3.50 19.61 -7.93
CA ILE A 59 -2.57 18.71 -7.27
C ILE A 59 -1.54 19.66 -6.69
N THR A 60 -1.91 20.19 -5.54
CA THR A 60 -1.33 21.36 -4.93
C THR A 60 0.15 21.04 -4.82
N GLY A 61 1.06 21.88 -5.32
CA GLY A 61 2.50 21.60 -5.20
C GLY A 61 2.91 21.24 -3.76
N LYS A 62 2.12 21.69 -2.77
CA LYS A 62 2.17 21.31 -1.35
C LYS A 62 1.82 19.85 -1.05
N GLU A 63 0.83 19.25 -1.71
CA GLU A 63 0.50 17.82 -1.59
C GLU A 63 1.60 16.95 -2.22
N LEU A 64 2.14 17.37 -3.36
CA LEU A 64 3.24 16.66 -4.01
C LEU A 64 4.51 16.67 -3.14
N THR A 65 4.88 17.82 -2.57
CA THR A 65 6.04 17.93 -1.67
C THR A 65 5.84 17.16 -0.37
N THR A 66 4.62 17.17 0.18
CA THR A 66 4.29 16.36 1.37
C THR A 66 4.37 14.86 1.06
N SER A 67 3.84 14.43 -0.09
CA SER A 67 3.93 13.04 -0.54
C SER A 67 5.38 12.62 -0.78
N LEU A 68 6.20 13.50 -1.38
CA LEU A 68 7.62 13.24 -1.59
C LEU A 68 8.37 13.12 -0.26
N ALA A 69 8.10 14.03 0.69
CA ALA A 69 8.70 13.98 2.02
C ALA A 69 8.33 12.68 2.77
N LYS A 70 7.06 12.26 2.68
CA LYS A 70 6.59 11.00 3.26
C LYS A 70 7.21 9.78 2.59
N ALA A 71 7.33 9.77 1.26
CA ALA A 71 7.99 8.70 0.53
C ALA A 71 9.48 8.61 0.88
N ASN A 72 10.14 9.77 1.08
CA ASN A 72 11.52 9.82 1.52
C ASN A 72 11.67 9.29 2.96
N GLU A 73 10.77 9.64 3.88
CA GLU A 73 10.70 9.04 5.23
C GLU A 73 10.59 7.51 5.15
N ASP A 74 9.65 6.98 4.35
CA ASP A 74 9.43 5.52 4.22
C ASP A 74 10.67 4.83 3.63
N ALA A 75 11.34 5.46 2.66
CA ALA A 75 12.57 4.96 2.07
C ALA A 75 13.69 4.83 3.12
N TRP A 76 13.93 5.88 3.91
CA TRP A 76 14.92 5.84 5.00
C TRP A 76 14.57 4.82 6.07
N PHE A 77 13.28 4.66 6.37
CA PHE A 77 12.81 3.64 7.31
C PHE A 77 13.12 2.22 6.80
N ARG A 78 12.90 1.95 5.51
CA ARG A 78 13.27 0.67 4.89
C ARG A 78 14.77 0.42 4.91
N ILE A 79 15.57 1.45 4.63
CA ILE A 79 17.04 1.36 4.72
C ILE A 79 17.45 0.98 6.14
N GLY A 80 16.92 1.66 7.16
CA GLY A 80 17.21 1.36 8.57
C GLY A 80 16.89 -0.09 8.93
N ARG A 81 15.71 -0.59 8.52
CA ARG A 81 15.31 -1.98 8.76
C ARG A 81 16.23 -3.00 8.09
N VAL A 82 16.64 -2.74 6.85
CA VAL A 82 17.57 -3.62 6.13
C VAL A 82 18.95 -3.57 6.79
N SER A 83 19.41 -2.40 7.25
CA SER A 83 20.65 -2.26 8.02
C SER A 83 20.61 -3.02 9.33
N GLU A 84 19.49 -3.02 10.06
CA GLU A 84 19.32 -3.83 11.27
C GLU A 84 19.38 -5.34 10.95
N GLN A 85 18.80 -5.79 9.84
CA GLN A 85 18.92 -7.18 9.40
C GLN A 85 20.36 -7.57 9.03
N MET A 86 21.17 -6.60 8.63
CA MET A 86 22.60 -6.79 8.36
C MET A 86 23.48 -6.66 9.61
N SER A 87 22.89 -6.47 10.80
CA SER A 87 23.60 -6.16 12.06
C SER A 87 24.46 -4.88 12.00
N GLU A 88 24.17 -3.98 11.05
CA GLU A 88 24.87 -2.71 10.88
C GLU A 88 24.16 -1.61 11.68
N HIS A 89 24.25 -1.68 13.01
CA HIS A 89 23.51 -0.80 13.93
C HIS A 89 23.82 0.70 13.70
N THR A 90 25.08 1.04 13.41
CA THR A 90 25.49 2.44 13.15
C THR A 90 24.79 3.03 11.94
N LYS A 91 24.73 2.29 10.82
CA LYS A 91 24.05 2.73 9.60
C LYS A 91 22.55 2.81 9.78
N ALA A 92 21.97 1.87 10.55
CA ALA A 92 20.55 1.92 10.89
C ALA A 92 20.21 3.20 11.67
N LEU A 93 21.08 3.58 12.61
CA LEU A 93 20.92 4.80 13.41
C LEU A 93 20.95 6.05 12.52
N GLU A 94 21.93 6.16 11.62
CA GLU A 94 21.99 7.25 10.65
C GLU A 94 20.75 7.31 9.74
N ALA A 95 20.24 6.16 9.29
CA ALA A 95 19.03 6.10 8.47
C ALA A 95 17.79 6.60 9.23
N TYR A 96 17.63 6.19 10.49
CA TYR A 96 16.51 6.66 11.31
C TYR A 96 16.65 8.13 11.74
N GLU A 97 17.87 8.64 11.95
CA GLU A 97 18.10 10.08 12.15
C GLU A 97 17.66 10.90 10.94
N ASN A 98 17.88 10.40 9.71
CA ASN A 98 17.36 11.06 8.51
C ASN A 98 15.83 11.08 8.48
N VAL A 99 15.15 10.02 8.97
CA VAL A 99 13.69 10.06 9.16
C VAL A 99 13.29 11.18 10.12
N LEU A 100 13.96 11.29 11.26
CA LEU A 100 13.65 12.31 12.27
C LEU A 100 13.91 13.75 11.80
N ARG A 101 14.81 13.95 10.83
CA ARG A 101 15.02 15.26 10.18
C ARG A 101 13.80 15.70 9.36
N HIS A 102 13.09 14.76 8.74
CA HIS A 102 11.87 15.05 8.00
C HIS A 102 10.64 15.09 8.91
N ASN A 103 10.58 14.19 9.88
CA ASN A 103 9.49 14.08 10.83
C ASN A 103 10.00 13.88 12.26
N PRO A 104 10.21 14.97 13.01
CA PRO A 104 10.74 14.91 14.37
C PRO A 104 9.75 14.34 15.40
N TYR A 105 8.50 14.10 15.00
CA TYR A 105 7.43 13.57 15.86
C TYR A 105 7.08 12.11 15.53
N ASN A 106 7.86 11.46 14.66
CA ASN A 106 7.63 10.08 14.31
C ASN A 106 8.02 9.15 15.48
N VAL A 107 7.02 8.76 16.27
CA VAL A 107 7.16 7.88 17.45
C VAL A 107 7.87 6.56 17.08
N LYS A 108 7.57 5.97 15.92
CA LYS A 108 8.19 4.72 15.48
C LYS A 108 9.70 4.88 15.27
N ALA A 109 10.10 5.94 14.57
CA ALA A 109 11.51 6.21 14.32
C ALA A 109 12.26 6.53 15.62
N LEU A 110 11.67 7.32 16.53
CA LEU A 110 12.25 7.60 17.84
C LEU A 110 12.45 6.32 18.66
N THR A 111 11.46 5.42 18.64
CA THR A 111 11.53 4.14 19.37
C THR A 111 12.67 3.27 18.85
N LEU A 112 12.85 3.22 17.53
CA LEU A 112 13.93 2.45 16.89
C LEU A 112 15.31 3.05 17.22
N VAL A 113 15.45 4.38 17.16
CA VAL A 113 16.69 5.07 17.56
C VAL A 113 17.03 4.81 19.02
N ALA A 114 16.06 4.92 19.93
CA ALA A 114 16.25 4.64 21.35
C ALA A 114 16.68 3.18 21.58
N THR A 115 16.03 2.24 20.88
CA THR A 115 16.37 0.81 20.94
C THR A 115 17.78 0.54 20.43
N LEU A 116 18.20 1.17 19.32
CA LEU A 116 19.57 1.07 18.80
C LEU A 116 20.61 1.66 19.74
N TYR A 117 20.32 2.79 20.38
CA TYR A 117 21.20 3.34 21.41
C TYR A 117 21.34 2.40 22.60
N ARG A 118 20.25 1.73 23.01
CA ARG A 118 20.30 0.69 24.04
C ARG A 118 21.18 -0.49 23.61
N PHE A 119 21.04 -0.97 22.38
CA PHE A 119 21.93 -2.02 21.84
C PHE A 119 23.40 -1.59 21.75
N SER A 120 23.64 -0.30 21.55
CA SER A 120 24.98 0.28 21.55
C SER A 120 25.49 0.60 22.96
N GLU A 121 24.80 0.18 24.02
CA GLU A 121 25.12 0.45 25.43
C GLU A 121 25.11 1.94 25.82
N HIS A 122 24.51 2.80 24.99
CA HIS A 122 24.35 4.23 25.23
C HIS A 122 23.01 4.53 25.92
N TYR A 123 22.84 3.99 27.13
CA TYR A 123 21.58 4.07 27.89
C TYR A 123 21.12 5.51 28.16
N SER A 124 22.05 6.43 28.44
CA SER A 124 21.72 7.83 28.71
C SER A 124 20.96 8.48 27.55
N LYS A 125 21.42 8.27 26.31
CA LYS A 125 20.73 8.79 25.12
C LYS A 125 19.42 8.06 24.88
N ALA A 126 19.39 6.73 25.05
CA ALA A 126 18.17 5.95 24.88
C ALA A 126 17.04 6.47 25.78
N ILE A 127 17.34 6.77 27.04
CA ILE A 127 16.41 7.35 28.01
C ILE A 127 15.88 8.71 27.52
N GLU A 128 16.74 9.62 27.07
CA GLU A 128 16.29 10.93 26.54
C GLU A 128 15.30 10.77 25.37
N TYR A 129 15.55 9.83 24.46
CA TYR A 129 14.62 9.55 23.36
C TYR A 129 13.31 8.92 23.85
N PHE A 130 13.35 8.02 24.83
CA PHE A 130 12.15 7.43 25.41
C PHE A 130 11.31 8.48 26.17
N GLU A 131 11.92 9.35 26.96
CA GLU A 131 11.24 10.46 27.65
C GLU A 131 10.58 11.42 26.65
N ARG A 132 11.24 11.70 25.52
CA ARG A 132 10.64 12.49 24.44
C ARG A 132 9.42 11.81 23.84
N ILE A 133 9.43 10.48 23.69
CA ILE A 133 8.27 9.74 23.21
C ILE A 133 7.13 9.81 24.23
N LEU A 134 7.42 9.59 25.51
CA LEU A 134 6.43 9.66 26.59
C LEU A 134 5.81 11.07 26.71
N SER A 135 6.59 12.11 26.44
CA SER A 135 6.08 13.49 26.40
C SER A 135 5.02 13.72 25.30
N MET A 136 5.02 12.89 24.25
CA MET A 136 4.03 12.96 23.16
C MET A 136 2.91 11.94 23.34
N ASP A 137 3.25 10.73 23.78
CA ASP A 137 2.35 9.60 23.99
C ASP A 137 2.70 8.90 25.31
N ASP A 138 2.16 9.44 26.40
CA ASP A 138 2.39 8.94 27.76
C ASP A 138 1.68 7.59 28.02
N SER A 139 0.68 7.28 27.20
CA SER A 139 -0.11 6.04 27.28
C SER A 139 0.59 4.84 26.64
N ASN A 140 1.74 5.02 25.99
CA ASN A 140 2.46 3.93 25.37
C ASN A 140 3.21 3.07 26.40
N GLY A 141 2.52 2.05 26.91
CA GLY A 141 3.08 1.08 27.87
C GLY A 141 4.32 0.33 27.36
N GLU A 142 4.50 0.20 26.03
CA GLU A 142 5.71 -0.40 25.46
C GLU A 142 6.95 0.43 25.77
N ILE A 143 6.82 1.75 25.77
CA ILE A 143 7.93 2.69 26.02
C ILE A 143 8.30 2.69 27.50
N TRP A 144 7.31 2.67 28.41
CA TRP A 144 7.56 2.49 29.84
C TRP A 144 8.33 1.20 30.13
N GLY A 145 7.95 0.10 29.47
CA GLY A 145 8.67 -1.17 29.56
C GLY A 145 10.08 -1.10 28.97
N ALA A 146 10.28 -0.37 27.86
CA ALA A 146 11.59 -0.19 27.26
C ALA A 146 12.52 0.67 28.13
N LEU A 147 11.98 1.71 28.78
CA LEU A 147 12.69 2.60 29.69
C LEU A 147 13.16 1.85 30.95
N GLY A 148 12.31 0.99 31.53
CA GLY A 148 12.69 0.16 32.68
C GLY A 148 13.71 -0.94 32.36
N ASN A 149 13.94 -1.23 31.08
CA ASN A 149 14.96 -2.18 30.60
C ASN A 149 16.27 -1.50 30.15
N CYS A 150 16.38 -0.18 30.29
CA CYS A 150 17.62 0.57 30.10
C CYS A 150 18.35 0.75 31.43
#